data_AF-A0A2N3E6D4-F1
#
_entry.id   AF-A0A2N3E6D4-F1
#
_cell.length_a   1.000
_cell.length_b   1.000
_cell.length_c   1.000
_cell.angle_alpha   90.00
_cell.angle_beta   90.00
_cell.angle_gamma   90.00
#
_symmetry.space_group_name_H-M   'P 1'
#
loop_
_entity.id
_entity.type
_entity.pdbx_description
1 polymer ?
#
loop_
_entity_poly.entity_id
_entity_poly.type
_entity_poly.pdbx_seq_one_letter_code
_entity_poly.pdbx_strand_id
1 'polypeptide(L)'
;SENDYEVALKIGAEATVKEKPMFLVEIEYAGLFRLTNVPEQDLEAVLVVECPRQIFPFARRALADVTRDGGYPPLMIDPIDFVSLYQQRREQMAQEVADAKQPN
;
A
#
# COMPACT_ATOMS: atom_id res chain seq x y z
N SER A 1 17.99 -0.56 16.59
CA SER A 1 18.73 -0.78 15.33
C SER A 1 18.38 0.35 14.39
N GLU A 2 19.31 1.24 14.07
CA GLU A 2 19.03 2.49 13.32
C GLU A 2 18.63 2.29 11.85
N ASN A 3 18.81 1.07 11.32
CA ASN A 3 18.56 0.74 9.92
C ASN A 3 17.38 -0.24 9.72
N ASP A 4 16.63 -0.52 10.77
CA ASP A 4 15.48 -1.43 10.71
C ASP A 4 14.20 -0.59 10.56
N TYR A 5 13.45 -0.85 9.50
CA TYR A 5 12.23 -0.13 9.15
C TYR A 5 11.06 -1.11 9.09
N GLU A 6 9.96 -0.74 9.72
CA GLU A 6 8.69 -1.44 9.55
C GLU A 6 7.90 -0.79 8.42
N VAL A 7 7.50 -1.58 7.44
CA VAL A 7 6.67 -1.13 6.33
C VAL A 7 5.38 -1.92 6.35
N ALA A 8 4.26 -1.23 6.54
CA ALA A 8 2.92 -1.80 6.59
C ALA A 8 2.12 -1.43 5.33
N LEU A 9 1.52 -2.45 4.71
CA LEU A 9 0.54 -2.31 3.64
C LEU A 9 -0.87 -2.48 4.18
N LYS A 10 -1.70 -1.47 3.99
CA LYS A 10 -3.13 -1.51 4.30
C LYS A 10 -3.91 -1.69 3.02
N ILE A 11 -4.71 -2.74 2.96
CA ILE A 11 -5.55 -3.07 1.81
C ILE A 11 -6.96 -3.30 2.32
N GLY A 12 -7.90 -2.49 1.82
CA GLY A 12 -9.33 -2.62 2.10
C GLY A 12 -10.10 -2.88 0.82
N ALA A 13 -11.13 -3.72 0.91
CA ALA A 13 -12.05 -3.95 -0.19
C ALA A 13 -13.48 -4.14 0.32
N GLU A 14 -14.42 -3.51 -0.39
CA GLU A 14 -15.85 -3.62 -0.16
C GLU A 14 -16.50 -4.19 -1.41
N ALA A 15 -17.36 -5.19 -1.23
CA ALA A 15 -18.16 -5.76 -2.31
C ALA A 15 -19.65 -5.51 -2.06
N THR A 16 -20.35 -4.99 -3.07
CA THR A 16 -21.79 -4.74 -3.02
C THR A 16 -22.51 -5.44 -4.19
N VAL A 17 -23.74 -5.90 -3.94
CA VAL A 17 -24.62 -6.48 -4.99
C VAL A 17 -25.98 -5.83 -4.86
N LYS A 18 -26.46 -5.20 -5.94
CA LYS A 18 -27.73 -4.45 -5.94
C LYS A 18 -27.82 -3.48 -4.75
N GLU A 19 -26.73 -2.74 -4.53
CA GLU A 19 -26.57 -1.75 -3.44
C GLU A 19 -26.61 -2.33 -2.01
N LYS A 20 -26.56 -3.65 -1.86
CA LYS A 20 -26.42 -4.30 -0.55
C LYS A 20 -24.97 -4.71 -0.32
N PRO A 21 -24.38 -4.37 0.85
CA PRO A 21 -23.03 -4.82 1.18
C PRO A 21 -23.05 -6.35 1.34
N MET A 22 -22.12 -7.01 0.65
CA MET A 22 -21.90 -8.45 0.72
C MET A 22 -20.83 -8.76 1.75
N PHE A 23 -19.66 -8.13 1.58
CA PHE A 23 -18.56 -8.24 2.54
C PHE A 23 -17.70 -6.98 2.54
N LEU A 24 -17.04 -6.77 3.67
CA LEU A 24 -15.95 -5.84 3.86
C LEU A 24 -14.75 -6.66 4.35
N VAL A 25 -13.59 -6.43 3.75
CA VAL A 25 -12.34 -7.06 4.18
C VAL A 25 -11.25 -6.01 4.26
N GLU A 26 -10.52 -6.02 5.37
CA GLU A 26 -9.37 -5.17 5.61
C GLU A 26 -8.21 -6.05 6.07
N ILE A 27 -7.04 -5.83 5.49
CA ILE A 27 -5.79 -6.49 5.90
C ILE A 27 -4.70 -5.43 6.07
N GLU A 28 -3.97 -5.55 7.17
CA GLU A 28 -2.70 -4.87 7.38
C GLU A 28 -1.59 -5.92 7.34
N TYR A 29 -0.72 -5.83 6.34
CA TYR A 29 0.39 -6.75 6.16
C TYR A 29 1.70 -5.99 6.29
N ALA A 30 2.50 -6.31 7.30
CA ALA A 30 3.74 -5.61 7.60
C ALA A 30 4.97 -6.50 7.35
N GLY A 31 6.07 -5.85 6.97
CA GLY A 31 7.39 -6.46 6.89
C GLY A 31 8.42 -5.61 7.63
N LEU A 32 9.35 -6.28 8.30
CA LEU A 32 10.53 -5.64 8.89
C LEU A 32 11.69 -5.72 7.90
N PHE A 33 12.19 -4.57 7.47
CA PHE A 33 13.24 -4.44 6.47
C PHE A 33 14.47 -3.81 7.09
N ARG A 34 15.62 -4.45 6.89
CA ARG A 34 16.92 -3.84 7.21
C ARG A 34 17.51 -3.24 5.95
N LEU A 35 17.73 -1.93 5.94
CA LEU A 35 18.35 -1.24 4.82
C LEU A 35 19.84 -1.06 5.07
N THR A 36 20.68 -1.47 4.12
CA THR A 36 22.13 -1.34 4.21
C THR A 36 22.67 -0.72 2.93
N ASN A 37 23.59 0.24 3.06
CA ASN A 37 24.22 0.94 1.93
C ASN A 37 23.22 1.62 0.98
N VAL A 38 22.08 2.08 1.49
CA VAL A 38 21.10 2.86 0.71
C VAL A 38 21.42 4.34 0.87
N PRO A 39 21.66 5.10 -0.21
CA PRO A 39 21.80 6.55 -0.14
C PRO A 39 20.55 7.20 0.44
N GLU A 40 20.72 8.24 1.25
CA GLU A 40 19.61 8.91 1.95
C GLU A 40 18.53 9.43 0.97
N GLN A 41 18.96 9.90 -0.21
CA GLN A 41 18.09 10.34 -1.31
C GLN A 41 17.17 9.24 -1.88
N ASP A 42 17.60 7.97 -1.79
CA ASP A 42 16.88 6.82 -2.35
C ASP A 42 16.08 6.07 -1.28
N LEU A 43 16.33 6.38 0.00
CA LEU A 43 15.73 5.69 1.15
C LEU A 43 14.20 5.73 1.10
N GLU A 44 13.62 6.89 0.81
CA GLU A 44 12.17 7.04 0.70
C GLU A 44 11.58 6.19 -0.43
N ALA A 45 12.22 6.20 -1.61
CA ALA A 45 11.77 5.41 -2.75
C ALA A 45 11.83 3.90 -2.44
N VAL A 46 12.88 3.45 -1.76
CA VAL A 46 12.99 2.04 -1.32
C VAL A 46 11.88 1.67 -0.34
N LEU A 47 11.62 2.51 0.66
CA LEU A 47 10.60 2.25 1.68
C LEU A 47 9.16 2.28 1.13
N VAL A 48 8.88 3.12 0.13
CA VAL A 48 7.52 3.31 -0.40
C VAL A 48 7.24 2.48 -1.65
N VAL A 49 8.27 2.09 -2.40
CA VAL A 49 8.12 1.30 -3.63
C VAL A 49 8.60 -0.13 -3.44
N GLU A 50 9.88 -0.29 -3.09
CA GLU A 50 10.52 -1.61 -3.10
C GLU A 50 10.05 -2.52 -1.96
N CYS A 51 10.00 -1.99 -0.73
CA CYS A 51 9.54 -2.75 0.41
C CYS A 51 8.07 -3.24 0.23
N PRO A 52 7.09 -2.37 -0.11
CA PRO A 52 5.72 -2.79 -0.39
C PRO A 52 5.61 -3.78 -1.55
N ARG A 53 6.37 -3.58 -2.63
CA ARG A 53 6.37 -4.49 -3.78
C ARG A 53 6.76 -5.92 -3.40
N GLN A 54 7.67 -6.09 -2.43
CA GLN A 54 8.06 -7.41 -1.94
C GLN A 54 6.97 -8.10 -1.11
N ILE A 55 6.27 -7.37 -0.25
CA ILE A 55 5.24 -7.94 0.63
C ILE A 55 3.86 -8.06 -0.03
N PHE A 56 3.60 -7.29 -1.09
CA PHE A 56 2.30 -7.27 -1.79
C PHE A 56 1.82 -8.64 -2.30
N PRO A 57 2.65 -9.52 -2.91
CA PRO A 57 2.23 -10.84 -3.34
C PRO A 57 1.70 -11.74 -2.21
N PHE A 58 2.20 -11.54 -0.99
CA PHE A 58 1.75 -12.27 0.19
C PHE A 58 0.45 -11.68 0.74
N ALA A 59 0.38 -10.34 0.85
CA ALA A 59 -0.82 -9.64 1.29
C ALA A 59 -2.02 -9.95 0.38
N ARG A 60 -1.86 -9.90 -0.95
CA ARG A 60 -2.93 -10.25 -1.89
C ARG A 60 -3.36 -11.72 -1.79
N ARG A 61 -2.43 -12.63 -1.50
CA ARG A 61 -2.73 -14.05 -1.36
C ARG A 61 -3.53 -14.30 -0.09
N ALA A 62 -3.13 -13.70 1.02
CA ALA A 62 -3.86 -13.75 2.28
C ALA A 62 -5.29 -13.21 2.10
N LEU A 63 -5.46 -12.10 1.37
CA LEU A 63 -6.78 -11.54 1.08
C LEU A 63 -7.67 -12.50 0.27
N ALA A 64 -7.12 -13.12 -0.76
CA ALA A 64 -7.82 -14.10 -1.58
C ALA A 64 -8.25 -15.34 -0.77
N ASP A 65 -7.42 -15.77 0.18
CA ASP A 65 -7.73 -16.90 1.07
C ASP A 65 -8.81 -16.52 2.10
N VAL A 66 -8.70 -15.35 2.75
CA VAL A 66 -9.70 -14.86 3.72
C VAL A 66 -11.08 -14.69 3.08
N THR A 67 -11.14 -14.11 1.89
CA THR A 67 -12.42 -13.94 1.17
C THR A 67 -13.03 -15.26 0.75
N ARG A 68 -12.20 -16.21 0.32
CA ARG A 68 -12.62 -17.59 0.01
C ARG A 68 -13.13 -18.34 1.23
N ASP A 69 -12.43 -18.26 2.36
CA ASP A 69 -12.81 -18.89 3.62
C ASP A 69 -14.10 -18.28 4.18
N GLY A 70 -14.37 -17.02 3.85
CA GLY A 70 -15.66 -16.35 4.09
C GLY A 70 -16.82 -16.83 3.23
N GLY A 71 -16.60 -17.80 2.32
CA GLY A 71 -17.63 -18.34 1.42
C GLY A 71 -17.88 -17.50 0.16
N TYR A 72 -17.06 -16.49 -0.10
CA TYR A 72 -17.13 -15.64 -1.28
C TYR A 72 -16.12 -16.09 -2.35
N PRO A 73 -16.27 -15.66 -3.62
CA PRO A 73 -15.20 -15.80 -4.60
C PRO A 73 -13.90 -15.16 -4.10
N PRO A 74 -12.73 -15.75 -4.39
CA PRO A 74 -11.45 -15.19 -3.97
C PRO A 74 -11.26 -13.80 -4.59
N LEU A 75 -11.00 -12.81 -3.74
CA LEU A 75 -10.71 -11.46 -4.18
C LEU A 75 -9.28 -11.40 -4.71
N MET A 76 -9.16 -11.40 -6.04
CA MET A 76 -7.89 -11.28 -6.74
C MET A 76 -7.63 -9.81 -7.05
N ILE A 77 -6.65 -9.21 -6.37
CA ILE A 77 -6.20 -7.85 -6.65
C ILE A 77 -5.16 -7.87 -7.77
N ASP A 78 -5.34 -6.99 -8.75
CA ASP A 78 -4.36 -6.75 -9.80
C ASP A 78 -3.02 -6.25 -9.24
N PRO A 79 -1.90 -6.51 -9.93
CA PRO A 79 -0.62 -5.93 -9.57
C PRO A 79 -0.69 -4.40 -9.47
N ILE A 80 -0.17 -3.85 -8.37
CA ILE A 80 -0.11 -2.40 -8.16
C ILE A 80 1.19 -1.85 -8.75
N ASP A 81 1.09 -0.75 -9.50
CA ASP A 81 2.24 0.07 -9.88
C ASP A 81 2.61 1.03 -8.74
N PHE A 82 3.48 0.57 -7.85
CA PHE A 82 3.95 1.38 -6.72
C PHE A 82 4.79 2.60 -7.16
N VAL A 83 5.41 2.56 -8.34
CA VAL A 83 6.21 3.68 -8.86
C VAL A 83 5.30 4.83 -9.23
N SER A 84 4.25 4.56 -10.02
CA SER A 84 3.25 5.57 -10.38
C SER A 84 2.52 6.12 -9.15
N LEU A 85 2.19 5.27 -8.18
CA LEU A 85 1.58 5.69 -6.92
C LEU A 85 2.47 6.65 -6.12
N TYR A 86 3.77 6.36 -6.05
CA TYR A 86 4.72 7.24 -5.39
C TYR A 86 4.87 8.59 -6.12
N GLN A 87 4.94 8.58 -7.44
CA GLN A 87 4.99 9.81 -8.25
C GLN A 87 3.76 10.68 -8.05
N GLN A 88 2.56 10.10 -8.13
CA GLN A 88 1.30 10.81 -7.88
C GLN A 88 1.25 11.41 -6.48
N ARG A 89 1.68 10.68 -5.45
CA ARG A 89 1.74 11.20 -4.08
C ARG A 89 2.71 12.37 -3.94
N ARG A 90 3.88 12.31 -4.60
CA ARG A 90 4.84 13.43 -4.61
C ARG A 90 4.28 14.67 -5.28
N GLU A 91 3.58 14.50 -6.39
CA GLU A 91 2.93 15.61 -7.11
C GLU A 91 1.82 16.25 -6.26
N GLN A 92 1.01 15.44 -5.58
CA GLN A 92 -0.02 15.92 -4.65
C GLN A 92 0.59 16.71 -3.49
N MET A 93 1.64 16.19 -2.83
CA MET A 93 2.32 16.91 -1.76
C MET A 93 2.95 18.23 -2.25
N ALA A 94 3.48 18.27 -3.48
CA ALA A 94 4.01 19.50 -4.06
C ALA A 94 2.92 20.55 -4.33
N GLN A 95 1.71 20.12 -4.71
CA GLN A 95 0.56 21.00 -4.91
C GLN A 95 -0.01 21.52 -3.58
N GLU A 96 -0.13 20.68 -2.56
CA GLU A 96 -0.59 21.09 -1.22
C GLU A 96 0.33 22.13 -0.57
N VAL A 97 1.65 22.01 -0.78
CA VAL A 97 2.64 22.98 -0.29
C VAL A 97 2.59 24.30 -1.10
N ALA A 98 2.17 24.27 -2.36
CA ALA A 98 1.99 25.46 -3.19
C ALA A 98 0.72 26.24 -2.81
N ASP A 99 -0.40 25.55 -2.55
CA ASP A 99 -1.65 26.17 -2.08
C ASP A 99 -1.52 26.73 -0.65
N ALA A 100 -0.75 26.07 0.22
CA ALA A 100 -0.48 26.58 1.57
C ALA A 100 0.40 27.86 1.60
N LYS A 101 1.06 28.21 0.48
CA LYS A 101 1.89 29.43 0.35
C LYS A 101 1.18 30.62 -0.29
N GLN A 102 -0.10 30.51 -0.66
CA GLN A 102 -0.94 31.65 -1.02
C GLN A 102 -2.07 31.89 0.00
N PRO A 103 -1.77 32.43 1.19
CA PRO A 103 -2.77 33.20 1.93
C PRO A 103 -2.86 34.61 1.33
N ASN A 104 -4.09 35.01 0.98
CA ASN A 104 -4.48 36.36 0.58
C ASN A 104 -3.94 37.46 1.51
#